data_AF-W8QME7-F1
#
_entry.id   AF-W8QME7-F1
#
_cell.length_a   1.000
_cell.length_b   1.000
_cell.length_c   1.000
_cell.angle_alpha   90.00
_cell.angle_beta   90.00
_cell.angle_gamma   90.00
#
_symmetry.space_group_name_H-M   'P 1'
#
loop_
_entity.id
_entity.type
_entity.pdbx_description
1 polymer ?
#
loop_
_entity_poly.entity_id
_entity_poly.type
_entity_poly.pdbx_seq_one_letter_code
_entity_poly.pdbx_strand_id
1 'polypeptide(L)'
;TTDGKTAREVYQLVSDEVHAIVKEQYGLLNDEILPQLAAEGIRFLKRADWNAEQREWIRNFFFREVMPVITPIGLDPSHPFPRVLNKSLNFAVELEGRDAFGRSSGAAIVQAPRVLPRVIRLPRELGESEYSFVFLSSILHEFVHELFAGMKVLGCYQFRVTRNSDLFVDEEEVKNLRAKIQGELPQRHFGDAVRLEVANSCSEAMTQFLLGQFNLTETDLYRVAGPVNLVRLMQVPDWVLRHDLKFQPFTPGLPKALQKSQSVFDGIRSGDISLHHPYQS
;
A
#
# COMPACT_ATOMS: atom_id res chain seq x y z
N THR A 1 11.01 -3.98 -33.49
CA THR A 1 10.36 -2.70 -33.16
C THR A 1 11.08 -1.57 -33.87
N THR A 2 10.42 -0.44 -34.11
CA THR A 2 10.93 0.71 -34.90
C THR A 2 12.15 1.42 -34.31
N ASP A 3 12.53 1.08 -33.09
CA ASP A 3 13.67 1.62 -32.32
C ASP A 3 14.89 0.69 -32.26
N GLY A 4 14.84 -0.50 -32.89
CA GLY A 4 15.95 -1.45 -32.95
C GLY A 4 16.31 -2.15 -31.63
N LYS A 5 15.52 -1.95 -30.56
CA LYS A 5 15.77 -2.55 -29.24
C LYS A 5 15.13 -3.93 -29.12
N THR A 6 15.80 -4.83 -28.42
CA THR A 6 15.24 -6.09 -27.96
C THR A 6 14.30 -5.87 -26.77
N ALA A 7 13.38 -6.80 -26.53
CA ALA A 7 12.46 -6.72 -25.39
C ALA A 7 13.21 -6.62 -24.04
N ARG A 8 14.37 -7.28 -23.92
CA ARG A 8 15.21 -7.23 -22.72
C ARG A 8 15.81 -5.85 -22.50
N GLU A 9 16.27 -5.18 -23.57
CA GLU A 9 16.80 -3.83 -23.48
C GLU A 9 15.71 -2.82 -23.10
N VAL A 10 14.52 -2.94 -23.70
CA VAL A 10 13.37 -2.09 -23.33
C VAL A 10 12.98 -2.31 -21.87
N TYR A 11 12.93 -3.57 -21.40
CA TYR A 11 12.63 -3.88 -20.00
C TYR A 11 13.64 -3.24 -19.04
N GLN A 12 14.94 -3.34 -19.35
CA GLN A 12 15.98 -2.73 -18.51
C GLN A 12 15.82 -1.21 -18.44
N LEU A 13 15.61 -0.54 -19.58
CA LEU A 13 15.42 0.91 -19.63
C LEU A 13 14.20 1.36 -18.82
N VAL A 14 13.08 0.64 -18.94
CA VAL A 14 11.87 0.91 -18.16
C VAL A 14 12.14 0.66 -16.67
N SER A 15 12.83 -0.42 -16.33
CA SER A 15 13.14 -0.72 -14.92
C SER A 15 14.01 0.37 -14.30
N ASP A 16 15.09 0.79 -14.97
CA ASP A 16 16.00 1.84 -14.49
C ASP A 16 15.25 3.16 -14.25
N GLU A 17 14.39 3.55 -15.19
CA GLU A 17 13.56 4.75 -15.07
C GLU A 17 12.57 4.65 -13.89
N VAL A 18 11.90 3.51 -13.73
CA VAL A 18 10.96 3.31 -12.62
C VAL A 18 11.68 3.31 -11.27
N HIS A 19 12.91 2.81 -11.17
CA HIS A 19 13.72 2.93 -9.95
C HIS A 19 14.06 4.38 -9.64
N ALA A 20 14.44 5.17 -10.66
CA ALA A 20 14.71 6.59 -10.49
C ALA A 20 13.46 7.35 -9.98
N ILE A 21 12.31 7.13 -10.62
CA ILE A 21 11.02 7.73 -10.21
C ILE A 21 10.67 7.35 -8.78
N VAL A 22 10.81 6.07 -8.41
CA VAL A 22 10.48 5.63 -7.04
C VAL A 22 11.43 6.28 -6.03
N LYS A 23 12.72 6.34 -6.33
CA LYS A 23 13.71 7.02 -5.46
C LYS A 23 13.35 8.49 -5.26
N GLU A 24 13.01 9.20 -6.34
CA GLU A 24 12.59 10.59 -6.29
C GLU A 24 11.31 10.77 -5.47
N GLN A 25 10.29 9.91 -5.65
CA GLN A 25 9.06 9.96 -4.86
C GLN A 25 9.29 9.93 -3.35
N TYR A 26 10.20 9.06 -2.87
CA TYR A 26 10.52 9.01 -1.44
C TYR A 26 11.41 10.17 -1.00
N GLY A 27 12.27 10.71 -1.88
CA GLY A 27 13.00 11.95 -1.62
C GLY A 27 12.05 13.12 -1.38
N LEU A 28 11.16 13.38 -2.35
CA LEU A 28 10.12 14.41 -2.25
C LEU A 28 9.26 14.24 -1.00
N LEU A 29 8.83 13.01 -0.70
CA LEU A 29 8.04 12.75 0.50
C LEU A 29 8.77 13.16 1.77
N ASN A 30 10.00 12.69 1.96
CA ASN A 30 10.72 12.84 3.22
C ASN A 30 11.35 14.22 3.40
N ASP A 31 11.85 14.80 2.32
CA ASP A 31 12.69 16.00 2.37
C ASP A 31 11.88 17.28 2.10
N GLU A 32 10.70 17.17 1.47
CA GLU A 32 9.87 18.32 1.12
C GLU A 32 8.44 18.23 1.70
N ILE A 33 7.68 17.19 1.33
CA ILE A 33 6.25 17.11 1.66
C ILE A 33 6.00 16.97 3.16
N LEU A 34 6.64 16.01 3.83
CA LEU A 34 6.45 15.80 5.27
C LEU A 34 6.91 17.02 6.11
N PRO A 35 8.07 17.65 5.84
CA PRO A 35 8.46 18.89 6.50
C PRO A 35 7.48 20.06 6.28
N GLN A 36 7.01 20.27 5.05
CA GLN A 36 6.07 21.34 4.74
C GLN A 36 4.70 21.11 5.42
N LEU A 37 4.20 19.87 5.41
CA LEU A 37 2.99 19.52 6.16
C LEU A 37 3.16 19.76 7.66
N ALA A 38 4.34 19.44 8.23
CA ALA A 38 4.60 19.67 9.64
C ALA A 38 4.61 21.15 10.01
N ALA A 39 5.12 22.02 9.12
CA ALA A 39 5.05 23.48 9.27
C ALA A 39 3.60 23.99 9.27
N GLU A 40 2.71 23.33 8.52
CA GLU A 40 1.27 23.60 8.48
C GLU A 40 0.45 22.92 9.59
N GLY A 41 1.11 22.31 10.59
CA GLY A 41 0.42 21.65 11.70
C GLY A 41 -0.14 20.26 11.38
N ILE A 42 0.35 19.63 10.32
CA ILE A 42 0.00 18.26 9.91
C ILE A 42 1.25 17.38 10.06
N ARG A 43 1.31 16.58 11.12
CA ARG A 43 2.51 15.82 11.48
C ARG A 43 2.30 14.32 11.32
N PHE A 44 3.32 13.65 10.81
CA PHE A 44 3.44 12.19 10.83
C PHE A 44 4.53 11.82 11.80
N LEU A 45 4.14 11.37 13.00
CA LEU A 45 5.09 11.10 14.08
C LEU A 45 5.85 9.82 13.79
N LYS A 46 7.19 9.91 13.80
CA LYS A 46 8.05 8.74 13.68
C LYS A 46 8.07 8.00 15.02
N ARG A 47 8.26 6.68 14.96
CA ARG A 47 8.35 5.82 16.14
C ARG A 47 9.32 6.32 17.22
N ALA A 48 10.47 6.86 16.79
CA ALA A 48 11.50 7.38 17.69
C ALA A 48 11.05 8.62 18.47
N ASP A 49 10.05 9.35 17.96
CA ASP A 49 9.60 10.63 18.50
C ASP A 49 8.35 10.47 19.39
N TRP A 50 7.82 9.25 19.56
CA TRP A 50 6.66 9.03 20.40
C TRP A 50 6.97 9.26 21.87
N ASN A 51 6.20 10.14 22.50
CA ASN A 51 6.23 10.34 23.94
C ASN A 51 5.52 9.20 24.68
N ALA A 52 5.58 9.19 26.02
CA ALA A 52 5.04 8.11 26.84
C ALA A 52 3.52 7.94 26.69
N GLU A 53 2.76 9.04 26.66
CA GLU A 53 1.29 9.01 26.55
C GLU A 53 0.85 8.54 25.16
N GLN A 54 1.52 9.02 24.10
CA GLN A 54 1.32 8.57 22.73
C GLN A 54 1.63 7.07 22.60
N ARG A 55 2.77 6.61 23.14
CA ARG A 55 3.15 5.18 23.07
C ARG A 55 2.10 4.31 23.76
N GLU A 56 1.60 4.71 24.93
CA GLU A 56 0.57 3.96 25.64
C GLU A 56 -0.77 3.95 24.89
N TRP A 57 -1.19 5.07 24.31
CA TRP A 57 -2.38 5.11 23.47
C TRP A 57 -2.25 4.20 22.24
N ILE A 58 -1.11 4.27 21.55
CA ILE A 58 -0.82 3.45 20.37
C ILE A 58 -0.77 1.96 20.74
N ARG A 59 -0.20 1.63 21.90
CA ARG A 59 -0.20 0.26 22.44
C ARG A 59 -1.63 -0.23 22.65
N ASN A 60 -2.48 0.55 23.31
CA ASN A 60 -3.88 0.19 23.52
C ASN A 60 -4.65 0.06 22.19
N PHE A 61 -4.40 0.94 21.23
CA PHE A 61 -4.94 0.81 19.88
C PHE A 61 -4.47 -0.48 19.20
N PHE A 62 -3.20 -0.84 19.33
CA PHE A 62 -2.66 -2.07 18.78
C PHE A 62 -3.39 -3.30 19.33
N PHE A 63 -3.49 -3.45 20.64
CA PHE A 63 -4.16 -4.60 21.27
C PHE A 63 -5.66 -4.67 20.96
N ARG A 64 -6.33 -3.51 20.87
CA ARG A 64 -7.79 -3.45 20.66
C ARG A 64 -8.20 -3.63 19.21
N GLU A 65 -7.50 -2.97 18.28
CA GLU A 65 -7.94 -2.85 16.88
C GLU A 65 -7.07 -3.64 15.90
N VAL A 66 -5.77 -3.76 16.16
CA VAL A 66 -4.79 -4.29 15.20
C VAL A 66 -4.51 -5.78 15.43
N MET A 67 -4.13 -6.14 16.65
CA MET A 67 -3.76 -7.51 17.02
C MET A 67 -4.89 -8.53 16.74
N PRO A 68 -6.18 -8.25 17.02
CA PRO A 68 -7.25 -9.25 16.82
C PRO A 68 -7.50 -9.63 15.36
N VAL A 69 -7.08 -8.79 14.41
CA VAL A 69 -7.29 -9.02 12.96
C VAL A 69 -6.02 -9.38 12.21
N ILE A 70 -4.89 -9.49 12.92
CA ILE A 70 -3.61 -9.88 12.33
C ILE A 70 -3.36 -11.35 12.58
N THR A 71 -2.85 -12.04 11.55
CA THR A 71 -2.49 -13.45 11.62
C THR A 71 -0.98 -13.60 11.41
N PRO A 72 -0.21 -13.93 12.47
CA PRO A 72 1.19 -14.30 12.32
C PRO A 72 1.29 -15.73 11.75
N ILE A 73 2.18 -15.92 10.79
CA ILE A 73 2.45 -17.22 10.16
C ILE A 73 3.94 -17.51 10.34
N GLY A 74 4.27 -18.38 11.29
CA GLY A 74 5.64 -18.88 11.45
C GLY A 74 6.05 -19.73 10.25
N LEU A 75 7.28 -19.55 9.77
CA LEU A 75 7.83 -20.32 8.68
C LEU A 75 8.61 -21.52 9.21
N ASP A 76 8.20 -22.72 8.82
CA ASP A 76 8.87 -23.98 9.14
C ASP A 76 8.60 -25.01 8.01
N PRO A 77 9.25 -26.18 7.98
CA PRO A 77 9.03 -27.17 6.91
C PRO A 77 7.57 -27.63 6.75
N SER A 78 6.75 -27.55 7.81
CA SER A 78 5.33 -27.88 7.80
C SER A 78 4.44 -26.66 7.47
N HIS A 79 4.95 -25.44 7.64
CA HIS A 79 4.28 -24.17 7.34
C HIS A 79 5.10 -23.37 6.31
N PRO A 80 4.92 -23.66 5.01
CA PRO A 80 5.65 -22.97 3.95
C PRO A 80 5.22 -21.50 3.85
N PHE A 81 5.97 -20.74 3.05
CA PHE A 81 5.70 -19.34 2.81
C PHE A 81 4.25 -19.10 2.34
N PRO A 82 3.49 -18.21 3.00
CA PRO A 82 2.07 -18.04 2.71
C PRO A 82 1.84 -17.38 1.35
N ARG A 83 0.68 -17.65 0.74
CA ARG A 83 0.26 -16.93 -0.47
C ARG A 83 -0.09 -15.48 -0.11
N VAL A 84 0.84 -14.59 -0.37
CA VAL A 84 0.66 -13.15 -0.15
C VAL A 84 -0.20 -12.53 -1.25
N LEU A 85 -1.26 -11.81 -0.84
CA LEU A 85 -2.19 -11.11 -1.75
C LEU A 85 -1.48 -9.98 -2.51
N ASN A 86 -1.81 -9.83 -3.79
CA ASN A 86 -1.30 -8.75 -4.62
C ASN A 86 -1.51 -7.36 -3.97
N LYS A 87 -0.47 -6.52 -3.95
CA LYS A 87 -0.45 -5.15 -3.42
C LYS A 87 -0.86 -5.03 -1.94
N SER A 88 -0.83 -6.12 -1.17
CA SER A 88 -1.06 -6.09 0.28
C SER A 88 0.18 -5.64 1.06
N LEU A 89 -0.04 -5.15 2.28
CA LEU A 89 1.04 -4.81 3.20
C LEU A 89 1.33 -6.03 4.07
N ASN A 90 2.59 -6.45 4.12
CA ASN A 90 3.04 -7.60 4.88
C ASN A 90 4.31 -7.22 5.63
N PHE A 91 4.66 -8.00 6.65
CA PHE A 91 5.89 -7.84 7.41
C PHE A 91 6.61 -9.18 7.45
N ALA A 92 7.88 -9.15 7.11
CA ALA A 92 8.78 -10.27 7.30
C ALA A 92 9.51 -10.06 8.62
N VAL A 93 9.37 -11.01 9.53
CA VAL A 93 9.87 -10.93 10.90
C VAL A 93 10.96 -11.98 11.07
N GLU A 94 12.16 -11.54 11.43
CA GLU A 94 13.26 -12.43 11.81
C GLU A 94 13.11 -12.81 13.27
N LEU A 95 13.20 -14.11 13.55
CA LEU A 95 12.93 -14.68 14.87
C LEU A 95 14.09 -15.56 15.32
N GLU A 96 14.36 -15.52 16.62
CA GLU A 96 15.31 -16.39 17.30
C GLU A 96 14.62 -17.05 18.52
N GLY A 97 14.89 -18.33 18.73
CA GLY A 97 14.39 -19.09 19.89
C GLY A 97 13.38 -20.17 19.52
N ARG A 98 12.51 -20.51 20.48
CA ARG A 98 11.47 -21.52 20.33
C ARG A 98 10.13 -20.94 20.74
N ASP A 99 9.08 -21.25 19.98
CA ASP A 99 7.72 -20.88 20.36
C ASP A 99 7.25 -21.62 21.62
N ALA A 100 6.07 -21.29 22.12
CA ALA A 100 5.44 -21.96 23.27
C ALA A 100 5.22 -23.48 23.07
N PHE A 101 5.37 -23.98 21.84
CA PHE A 101 5.23 -25.39 21.45
C PHE A 101 6.58 -26.07 21.17
N GLY A 102 7.71 -25.38 21.43
CA GLY A 102 9.05 -25.91 21.25
C GLY A 102 9.56 -25.91 19.80
N ARG A 103 8.82 -25.31 18.85
CA ARG A 103 9.21 -25.19 17.44
C ARG A 103 10.18 -24.03 17.25
N SER A 104 11.23 -24.24 16.48
CA SER A 104 12.14 -23.19 16.04
C SER A 104 11.75 -22.73 14.64
N SER A 105 11.27 -21.49 14.51
CA SER A 105 11.07 -20.81 13.23
C SER A 105 12.01 -19.62 13.17
N GLY A 106 12.91 -19.59 12.18
CA GLY A 106 13.84 -18.46 12.00
C GLY A 106 13.19 -17.20 11.41
N ALA A 107 11.97 -17.35 10.86
CA ALA A 107 11.23 -16.25 10.27
C ALA A 107 9.72 -16.45 10.40
N ALA A 108 8.98 -15.36 10.34
CA ALA A 108 7.53 -15.34 10.26
C ALA A 108 7.02 -14.25 9.33
N ILE A 109 5.83 -14.45 8.77
CA ILE A 109 5.13 -13.47 7.96
C ILE A 109 3.89 -12.98 8.71
N VAL A 110 3.75 -11.67 8.81
CA VAL A 110 2.57 -11.03 9.39
C VAL A 110 1.85 -10.28 8.27
N GLN A 111 0.62 -10.68 7.97
CA GLN A 111 -0.18 -10.04 6.93
C GLN A 111 -1.08 -8.97 7.54
N ALA A 112 -1.01 -7.72 7.06
CA ALA A 112 -1.89 -6.65 7.51
C ALA A 112 -3.11 -6.57 6.59
N PRO A 113 -4.34 -6.93 7.05
CA PRO A 113 -5.54 -6.88 6.24
C PRO A 113 -5.79 -5.51 5.62
N ARG A 114 -6.46 -5.45 4.47
CA ARG A 114 -6.77 -4.18 3.79
C ARG A 114 -7.78 -3.31 4.55
N VAL A 115 -8.57 -3.90 5.45
CA VAL A 115 -9.51 -3.19 6.31
C VAL A 115 -8.80 -2.30 7.34
N LEU A 116 -7.58 -2.65 7.73
CA LEU A 116 -6.81 -1.82 8.67
C LEU A 116 -6.34 -0.52 7.99
N PRO A 117 -6.60 0.64 8.59
CA PRO A 117 -6.10 1.91 8.08
C PRO A 117 -4.56 1.91 8.08
N ARG A 118 -3.95 2.45 7.02
CA ARG A 118 -2.47 2.51 6.90
C ARG A 118 -1.87 3.71 7.60
N VAL A 119 -2.69 4.73 7.82
CA VAL A 119 -2.40 5.94 8.57
C VAL A 119 -3.49 6.06 9.63
N ILE A 120 -3.09 6.27 10.87
CA ILE A 120 -3.99 6.38 12.02
C ILE A 120 -3.85 7.79 12.58
N ARG A 121 -4.96 8.50 12.73
CA ARG A 121 -4.98 9.81 13.39
C ARG A 121 -4.93 9.62 14.91
N LEU A 122 -4.02 10.30 15.58
CA LEU A 122 -4.00 10.37 17.03
C LEU A 122 -5.10 11.31 17.55
N PRO A 123 -5.62 11.07 18.77
CA PRO A 123 -6.45 12.05 19.47
C PRO A 123 -5.75 13.40 19.54
N ARG A 124 -6.52 14.48 19.45
CA ARG A 124 -5.97 15.85 19.37
C ARG A 124 -5.13 16.18 20.61
N GLU A 125 -5.53 15.68 21.76
CA GLU A 125 -4.89 15.91 23.06
C GLU A 125 -3.50 15.24 23.15
N LEU A 126 -3.29 14.18 22.36
CA LEU A 126 -2.03 13.44 22.30
C LEU A 126 -1.15 13.87 21.12
N GLY A 127 -1.67 14.71 20.23
CA GLY A 127 -0.95 15.21 19.07
C GLY A 127 -0.05 16.40 19.41
N GLU A 128 1.10 16.50 18.77
CA GLU A 128 1.96 17.71 18.83
C GLU A 128 1.39 18.85 17.99
N SER A 129 0.46 18.53 17.09
CA SER A 129 -0.28 19.46 16.23
C SER A 129 -1.73 19.01 16.08
N GLU A 130 -2.58 19.91 15.55
CA GLU A 130 -4.01 19.68 15.30
C GLU A 130 -4.29 18.37 14.52
N TYR A 131 -3.41 18.03 13.58
CA TYR A 131 -3.47 16.79 12.81
C TYR A 131 -2.18 16.01 13.01
N SER A 132 -2.20 15.06 13.95
CA SER A 132 -1.07 14.16 14.20
C SER A 132 -1.44 12.74 13.76
N PHE A 133 -0.56 12.11 12.99
CA PHE A 133 -0.76 10.80 12.40
C PHE A 133 0.40 9.85 12.73
N VAL A 134 0.10 8.56 12.77
CA VAL A 134 1.10 7.49 12.86
C VAL A 134 0.85 6.45 11.78
N PHE A 135 1.93 5.86 11.25
CA PHE A 135 1.83 4.78 10.27
C PHE A 135 1.54 3.45 10.93
N LEU A 136 0.66 2.65 10.33
CA LEU A 136 0.44 1.26 10.77
C LEU A 136 1.73 0.44 10.77
N SER A 137 2.64 0.70 9.82
CA SER A 137 3.95 0.06 9.78
C SER A 137 4.82 0.41 10.98
N SER A 138 4.74 1.63 11.50
CA SER A 138 5.44 2.01 12.73
C SER A 138 4.85 1.33 13.96
N ILE A 139 3.51 1.23 14.04
CA ILE A 139 2.81 0.51 15.14
C ILE A 139 3.23 -0.96 15.14
N LEU A 140 3.18 -1.62 13.99
CA LEU A 140 3.58 -3.03 13.89
C LEU A 140 5.05 -3.21 14.19
N HIS A 141 5.93 -2.34 13.69
CA HIS A 141 7.35 -2.45 13.98
C HIS A 141 7.68 -2.31 15.49
N GLU A 142 6.89 -1.54 16.25
CA GLU A 142 7.04 -1.45 17.71
C GLU A 142 6.51 -2.71 18.42
N PHE A 143 5.28 -3.13 18.10
CA PHE A 143 4.54 -4.12 18.90
C PHE A 143 4.48 -5.53 18.30
N VAL A 144 5.18 -5.80 17.19
CA VAL A 144 5.17 -7.14 16.54
C VAL A 144 5.63 -8.26 17.47
N HIS A 145 6.49 -7.96 18.45
CA HIS A 145 6.97 -8.93 19.44
C HIS A 145 5.85 -9.55 20.27
N GLU A 146 4.75 -8.82 20.48
CA GLU A 146 3.56 -9.30 21.19
C GLU A 146 2.85 -10.45 20.45
N LEU A 147 3.10 -10.60 19.14
CA LEU A 147 2.56 -11.71 18.34
C LEU A 147 3.36 -13.02 18.51
N PHE A 148 4.55 -12.95 19.11
CA PHE A 148 5.55 -14.04 19.10
C PHE A 148 6.03 -14.38 20.51
N ALA A 149 5.11 -14.82 21.37
CA ALA A 149 5.42 -15.21 22.74
C ALA A 149 6.48 -16.32 22.82
N GLY A 150 7.54 -16.08 23.61
CA GLY A 150 8.65 -17.02 23.79
C GLY A 150 9.78 -16.91 22.75
N MET A 151 9.61 -16.08 21.71
CA MET A 151 10.62 -15.85 20.69
C MET A 151 11.14 -14.41 20.75
N LYS A 152 12.41 -14.23 20.36
CA LYS A 152 13.03 -12.92 20.24
C LYS A 152 12.92 -12.44 18.80
N VAL A 153 12.31 -11.27 18.62
CA VAL A 153 12.28 -10.59 17.31
C VAL A 153 13.64 -9.92 17.07
N LEU A 154 14.33 -10.31 16.00
CA LEU A 154 15.60 -9.72 15.57
C LEU A 154 15.39 -8.56 14.60
N GLY A 155 14.35 -8.64 13.77
CA GLY A 155 14.03 -7.65 12.76
C GLY A 155 12.58 -7.76 12.30
N CYS A 156 12.00 -6.64 11.86
CA CYS A 156 10.65 -6.59 11.31
C CYS A 156 10.63 -5.62 10.13
N TYR A 157 10.36 -6.17 8.95
CA TYR A 157 10.53 -5.46 7.69
C TYR A 157 9.23 -5.48 6.90
N GLN A 158 8.63 -4.32 6.69
CA GLN A 158 7.49 -4.19 5.79
C GLN A 158 7.92 -4.55 4.36
N PHE A 159 7.06 -5.28 3.67
CA PHE A 159 7.20 -5.57 2.25
C PHE A 159 5.84 -5.61 1.54
N ARG A 160 5.88 -5.42 0.23
CA ARG A 160 4.73 -5.48 -0.65
C ARG A 160 5.13 -6.08 -1.98
N VAL A 161 4.31 -6.99 -2.48
CA VAL A 161 4.50 -7.60 -3.80
C VAL A 161 3.44 -7.07 -4.75
N THR A 162 3.89 -6.67 -5.94
CA THR A 162 3.01 -6.46 -7.08
C THR A 162 3.09 -7.67 -7.99
N ARG A 163 1.93 -8.18 -8.38
CA ARG A 163 1.76 -9.32 -9.28
C ARG A 163 1.13 -8.88 -10.58
N ASN A 164 1.49 -9.58 -11.65
CA ASN A 164 0.80 -9.48 -12.92
C ASN A 164 -0.70 -9.72 -12.69
N SER A 165 -1.50 -8.95 -13.40
CA SER A 165 -2.95 -8.91 -13.34
C SER A 165 -3.60 -9.27 -14.67
N ASP A 166 -2.80 -9.68 -15.66
CA ASP A 166 -3.30 -10.18 -16.94
C ASP A 166 -4.17 -11.41 -16.71
N LEU A 167 -5.27 -11.46 -17.46
CA LEU A 167 -6.17 -12.59 -17.54
C LEU A 167 -5.88 -13.25 -18.88
N PHE A 168 -5.39 -14.48 -18.87
CA PHE A 168 -5.10 -15.22 -20.10
C PHE A 168 -6.36 -15.94 -20.55
N VAL A 169 -7.25 -15.21 -21.20
CA VAL A 169 -8.44 -15.81 -21.79
C VAL A 169 -8.20 -16.04 -23.27
N ASP A 170 -8.05 -17.30 -23.66
CA ASP A 170 -8.10 -17.68 -25.07
C ASP A 170 -9.49 -17.34 -25.63
N GLU A 171 -9.57 -16.32 -26.48
CA GLU A 171 -10.83 -15.86 -27.07
C GLU A 171 -11.34 -16.81 -28.16
N GLU A 172 -10.47 -17.62 -28.76
CA GLU A 172 -10.81 -18.54 -29.85
C GLU A 172 -11.44 -19.84 -29.31
N GLU A 173 -11.06 -20.28 -28.11
CA GLU A 173 -11.58 -21.51 -27.49
C GLU A 173 -12.88 -21.33 -26.67
N VAL A 174 -13.43 -20.11 -26.54
CA VAL A 174 -14.40 -19.81 -25.47
C VAL A 174 -15.74 -19.30 -25.98
N LYS A 175 -16.79 -20.15 -25.86
CA LYS A 175 -18.18 -19.80 -26.22
C LYS A 175 -18.83 -18.76 -25.30
N ASN A 176 -18.35 -18.61 -24.06
CA ASN A 176 -18.88 -17.61 -23.11
C ASN A 176 -17.74 -16.94 -22.34
N LEU A 177 -17.24 -15.86 -22.94
CA LEU A 177 -16.13 -15.07 -22.41
C LEU A 177 -16.40 -14.54 -20.99
N ARG A 178 -17.64 -14.10 -20.72
CA ARG A 178 -18.04 -13.57 -19.41
C ARG A 178 -17.89 -14.61 -18.29
N ALA A 179 -18.32 -15.84 -18.52
CA ALA A 179 -18.23 -16.91 -17.53
C ALA A 179 -16.77 -17.29 -17.22
N LYS A 180 -15.91 -17.33 -18.24
CA LYS A 180 -14.48 -17.63 -18.06
C LYS A 180 -13.75 -16.49 -17.33
N ILE A 181 -14.02 -15.24 -17.70
CA ILE A 181 -13.50 -14.07 -16.97
C ILE A 181 -13.96 -14.10 -15.50
N GLN A 182 -15.23 -14.40 -15.22
CA GLN A 182 -15.72 -14.55 -13.84
C GLN A 182 -14.97 -15.63 -13.05
N GLY A 183 -14.60 -16.74 -13.69
CA GLY A 183 -13.81 -17.81 -13.08
C GLY A 183 -12.34 -17.45 -12.84
N GLU A 184 -11.74 -16.61 -13.68
CA GLU A 184 -10.32 -16.21 -13.56
C GLU A 184 -10.09 -14.96 -12.70
N LEU A 185 -11.12 -14.11 -12.54
CA LEU A 185 -11.05 -12.89 -11.72
C LEU A 185 -10.52 -13.12 -10.28
N PRO A 186 -10.92 -14.19 -9.55
CA PRO A 186 -10.36 -14.48 -8.23
C PRO A 186 -8.86 -14.84 -8.26
N GLN A 187 -8.38 -15.45 -9.35
CA GLN A 187 -6.99 -15.89 -9.50
C GLN A 187 -6.04 -14.73 -9.83
N ARG A 188 -6.57 -13.60 -10.33
CA ARG A 188 -5.81 -12.37 -10.61
C ARG A 188 -4.96 -11.87 -9.44
N HIS A 189 -5.36 -12.16 -8.20
CA HIS A 189 -4.58 -11.80 -7.02
C HIS A 189 -3.31 -12.63 -6.82
N PHE A 190 -3.12 -13.69 -7.62
CA PHE A 190 -2.07 -14.69 -7.47
C PHE A 190 -1.25 -14.94 -8.74
N GLY A 191 -1.34 -14.06 -9.74
CA GLY A 191 -0.44 -14.10 -10.91
C GLY A 191 1.04 -13.93 -10.51
N ASP A 192 1.93 -14.00 -11.50
CA ASP A 192 3.38 -13.95 -11.24
C ASP A 192 3.79 -12.65 -10.54
N ALA A 193 4.69 -12.76 -9.58
CA ALA A 193 5.27 -11.58 -8.95
C ALA A 193 6.15 -10.86 -9.98
N VAL A 194 6.04 -9.53 -10.03
CA VAL A 194 6.79 -8.70 -10.99
C VAL A 194 7.56 -7.57 -10.30
N ARG A 195 7.29 -7.32 -9.02
CA ARG A 195 7.96 -6.27 -8.24
C ARG A 195 7.82 -6.55 -6.75
N LEU A 196 8.95 -6.45 -6.04
CA LEU A 196 9.03 -6.53 -4.59
C LEU A 196 9.47 -5.18 -4.04
N GLU A 197 8.66 -4.60 -3.16
CA GLU A 197 9.02 -3.41 -2.39
C GLU A 197 9.34 -3.84 -0.97
N VAL A 198 10.48 -3.40 -0.43
CA VAL A 198 10.89 -3.66 0.96
C VAL A 198 11.33 -2.37 1.63
N ALA A 199 11.20 -2.28 2.96
CA ALA A 199 11.83 -1.20 3.71
C ALA A 199 13.34 -1.14 3.43
N ASN A 200 13.91 0.07 3.33
CA ASN A 200 15.36 0.26 3.19
C ASN A 200 16.16 -0.47 4.30
N SER A 201 15.61 -0.53 5.51
CA SER A 201 16.23 -1.22 6.65
C SER A 201 16.16 -2.75 6.57
N CYS A 202 15.54 -3.33 5.54
CA CYS A 202 15.43 -4.78 5.37
C CYS A 202 16.81 -5.42 5.22
N SER A 203 17.08 -6.44 6.04
CA SER A 203 18.36 -7.16 6.03
C SER A 203 18.60 -7.78 4.65
N GLU A 204 19.86 -7.94 4.28
CA GLU A 204 20.21 -8.57 3.01
C GLU A 204 19.72 -10.02 2.97
N ALA A 205 19.88 -10.76 4.07
CA ALA A 205 19.40 -12.13 4.20
C ALA A 205 17.88 -12.24 3.98
N MET A 206 17.09 -11.38 4.61
CA MET A 206 15.63 -11.37 4.42
C MET A 206 15.24 -10.92 3.00
N THR A 207 15.98 -9.98 2.42
CA THR A 207 15.73 -9.51 1.05
C THR A 207 15.93 -10.64 0.04
N GLN A 208 17.07 -11.34 0.12
CA GLN A 208 17.35 -12.51 -0.72
C GLN A 208 16.34 -13.64 -0.49
N PHE A 209 15.95 -13.86 0.77
CA PHE A 209 14.89 -14.81 1.10
C PHE A 209 13.58 -14.46 0.38
N LEU A 210 13.11 -13.21 0.48
CA LEU A 210 11.87 -12.77 -0.18
C LEU A 210 11.97 -12.83 -1.71
N LEU A 211 13.10 -12.42 -2.31
CA LEU A 211 13.34 -12.53 -3.74
C LEU A 211 13.21 -13.99 -4.22
N GLY A 212 13.84 -14.93 -3.49
CA GLY A 212 13.73 -16.36 -3.77
C GLY A 212 12.29 -16.89 -3.66
N GLN A 213 11.53 -16.46 -2.64
CA GLN A 213 10.13 -16.87 -2.47
C GLN A 213 9.20 -16.37 -3.59
N PHE A 214 9.53 -15.24 -4.22
CA PHE A 214 8.74 -14.67 -5.31
C PHE A 214 9.32 -14.94 -6.70
N ASN A 215 10.44 -15.68 -6.79
CA ASN A 215 11.17 -15.91 -8.05
C ASN A 215 11.50 -14.61 -8.78
N LEU A 216 11.98 -13.62 -8.02
CA LEU A 216 12.36 -12.29 -8.49
C LEU A 216 13.87 -12.10 -8.42
N THR A 217 14.35 -11.11 -9.17
CA THR A 217 15.75 -10.71 -9.20
C THR A 217 15.93 -9.30 -8.60
N GLU A 218 17.18 -8.87 -8.43
CA GLU A 218 17.50 -7.52 -7.93
C GLU A 218 16.89 -6.40 -8.79
N THR A 219 16.70 -6.61 -10.10
CA THR A 219 16.07 -5.61 -10.97
C THR A 219 14.58 -5.43 -10.69
N ASP A 220 13.98 -6.30 -9.88
CA ASP A 220 12.57 -6.25 -9.51
C ASP A 220 12.39 -5.76 -8.05
N LEU A 221 13.51 -5.47 -7.36
CA LEU A 221 13.59 -5.07 -5.96
C LEU A 221 13.62 -3.55 -5.80
N TYR A 222 12.67 -3.04 -5.02
CA TYR A 222 12.57 -1.63 -4.69
C TYR A 222 12.74 -1.43 -3.18
N ARG A 223 13.92 -0.94 -2.79
CA ARG A 223 14.20 -0.53 -1.40
C ARG A 223 13.66 0.87 -1.17
N VAL A 224 12.69 1.00 -0.26
CA VAL A 224 11.98 2.26 -0.04
C VAL A 224 12.30 2.90 1.30
N ALA A 225 12.55 4.21 1.30
CA ALA A 225 12.85 5.01 2.48
C ALA A 225 11.56 5.53 3.15
N GLY A 226 10.62 4.64 3.50
CA GLY A 226 9.34 5.05 4.05
C GLY A 226 8.33 3.89 4.14
N PRO A 227 7.03 4.18 4.32
CA PRO A 227 5.99 3.16 4.24
C PRO A 227 5.90 2.62 2.81
N VAL A 228 5.82 1.29 2.64
CA VAL A 228 5.51 0.73 1.32
C VAL A 228 4.11 1.19 0.90
N ASN A 229 3.94 1.49 -0.39
CA ASN A 229 2.68 1.97 -0.99
C ASN A 229 2.21 3.36 -0.51
N LEU A 230 2.86 4.41 -1.00
CA LEU A 230 2.50 5.81 -0.71
C LEU A 230 1.08 6.22 -1.10
N VAL A 231 0.43 5.51 -2.04
CA VAL A 231 -0.97 5.78 -2.44
C VAL A 231 -1.93 5.77 -1.24
N ARG A 232 -1.57 5.07 -0.16
CA ARG A 232 -2.39 5.02 1.05
C ARG A 232 -2.41 6.33 1.83
N LEU A 233 -1.51 7.27 1.54
CA LEU A 233 -1.53 8.63 2.07
C LEU A 233 -2.63 9.49 1.44
N MET A 234 -3.19 9.09 0.29
CA MET A 234 -4.23 9.86 -0.41
C MET A 234 -5.52 10.02 0.40
N GLN A 235 -5.71 9.27 1.47
CA GLN A 235 -6.85 9.42 2.38
C GLN A 235 -6.64 10.55 3.41
N VAL A 236 -5.40 10.96 3.67
CA VAL A 236 -5.09 11.98 4.69
C VAL A 236 -5.76 13.32 4.40
N PRO A 237 -5.77 13.85 3.17
CA PRO A 237 -6.48 15.09 2.86
C PRO A 237 -7.96 15.09 3.29
N ASP A 238 -8.65 13.96 3.27
CA ASP A 238 -10.05 13.87 3.69
C ASP A 238 -10.23 14.08 5.21
N TRP A 239 -9.20 13.81 6.01
CA TRP A 239 -9.22 13.94 7.47
C TRP A 239 -8.72 15.29 7.99
N VAL A 240 -8.11 16.09 7.11
CA VAL A 240 -7.53 17.40 7.45
C VAL A 240 -8.51 18.50 7.02
N LEU A 241 -9.04 19.29 7.95
CA LEU A 241 -10.01 20.36 7.66
C LEU A 241 -9.33 21.71 7.32
N ARG A 242 -8.25 21.66 6.53
CA ARG A 242 -7.53 22.84 6.03
C ARG A 242 -7.87 23.08 4.57
N HIS A 243 -8.94 23.83 4.31
CA HIS A 243 -9.41 24.13 2.96
C HIS A 243 -8.43 24.97 2.14
N ASP A 244 -7.62 25.79 2.83
CA ASP A 244 -6.57 26.60 2.24
C ASP A 244 -5.41 25.77 1.66
N LEU A 245 -5.24 24.53 2.11
CA LEU A 245 -4.25 23.58 1.58
C LEU A 245 -4.81 22.65 0.50
N LYS A 246 -6.07 22.84 0.09
CA LYS A 246 -6.75 21.98 -0.88
C LYS A 246 -7.09 22.73 -2.15
N PHE A 247 -7.22 21.99 -3.25
CA PHE A 247 -7.82 22.55 -4.46
C PHE A 247 -9.22 23.08 -4.15
N GLN A 248 -9.55 24.20 -4.76
CA GLN A 248 -10.89 24.76 -4.64
C GLN A 248 -11.91 23.77 -5.21
N PRO A 249 -13.01 23.48 -4.47
CA PRO A 249 -14.06 22.61 -4.98
C PRO A 249 -14.62 23.16 -6.30
N PHE A 250 -14.64 22.31 -7.32
CA PHE A 250 -15.25 22.65 -8.60
C PHE A 250 -16.67 22.08 -8.66
N THR A 251 -17.67 22.94 -8.89
CA THR A 251 -19.06 22.51 -9.12
C THR A 251 -19.31 22.47 -10.62
N PRO A 252 -19.61 21.30 -11.22
CA PRO A 252 -19.93 21.20 -12.64
C PRO A 252 -21.14 22.05 -13.00
N GLY A 253 -21.07 22.72 -14.15
CA GLY A 253 -22.18 23.53 -14.66
C GLY A 253 -23.15 22.71 -15.52
N LEU A 254 -24.39 23.17 -15.63
CA LEU A 254 -25.32 22.59 -16.60
C LEU A 254 -25.05 23.14 -18.01
N PRO A 255 -25.10 22.33 -19.08
CA PRO A 255 -25.09 22.82 -20.46
C PRO A 255 -26.22 23.82 -20.69
N LYS A 256 -25.95 24.87 -21.49
CA LYS A 256 -26.94 25.91 -21.81
C LYS A 256 -28.25 25.36 -22.39
N ALA A 257 -28.19 24.25 -23.13
CA ALA A 257 -29.36 23.58 -23.67
C ALA A 257 -30.28 23.07 -22.56
N LEU A 258 -29.72 22.42 -21.54
CA LEU A 258 -30.47 21.86 -20.41
C LEU A 258 -30.93 22.94 -19.41
N GLN A 259 -30.20 24.06 -19.29
CA GLN A 259 -30.64 25.20 -18.47
C GLN A 259 -31.93 25.84 -18.97
N LYS A 260 -32.22 25.75 -20.27
CA LYS A 260 -33.38 26.38 -20.91
C LYS A 260 -34.59 25.46 -21.07
N SER A 261 -34.42 24.16 -20.81
CA SER A 261 -35.47 23.16 -21.00
C SER A 261 -36.25 22.92 -19.70
N GLN A 262 -37.55 22.67 -19.80
CA GLN A 262 -38.37 22.29 -18.64
C GLN A 262 -38.08 20.87 -18.16
N SER A 263 -37.68 19.99 -19.07
CA SER A 263 -37.17 18.65 -18.78
C SER A 263 -35.96 18.30 -19.64
N VAL A 264 -35.14 17.36 -19.16
CA VAL A 264 -34.01 16.82 -19.93
C VAL A 264 -34.47 16.23 -21.27
N PHE A 265 -35.65 15.61 -21.30
CA PHE A 265 -36.23 15.04 -22.53
C PHE A 265 -36.58 16.09 -23.57
N ASP A 266 -37.03 17.28 -23.14
CA ASP A 266 -37.30 18.39 -24.07
C ASP A 266 -36.00 18.93 -24.67
N GLY A 267 -34.94 18.98 -23.86
CA GLY A 267 -33.59 19.33 -24.30
C GLY A 267 -33.09 18.38 -25.40
N ILE A 268 -33.17 17.07 -25.14
CA ILE A 268 -32.75 16.02 -26.10
C ILE A 268 -33.61 16.05 -27.37
N ARG A 269 -34.92 16.30 -27.24
CA ARG A 269 -35.81 16.41 -28.42
C ARG A 269 -35.46 17.60 -29.31
N SER A 270 -34.89 18.67 -28.74
CA SER A 270 -34.54 19.89 -29.47
C SER A 270 -33.23 19.77 -30.25
N GLY A 271 -32.41 18.76 -29.94
CA GLY A 271 -31.15 18.47 -30.62
C GLY A 271 -30.20 17.68 -29.73
N ASP A 272 -29.11 17.18 -30.33
CA ASP A 272 -28.09 16.43 -29.61
C ASP A 272 -27.41 17.30 -28.54
N ILE A 273 -27.20 16.71 -27.36
CA ILE A 273 -26.53 17.35 -26.23
C ILE A 273 -25.24 16.59 -25.93
N SER A 274 -24.10 17.27 -26.05
CA SER A 274 -22.80 16.74 -25.63
C SER A 274 -22.44 17.27 -24.24
N LEU A 275 -22.04 16.37 -23.35
CA LEU A 275 -21.56 16.70 -22.01
C LEU A 275 -20.04 16.64 -21.98
N HIS A 276 -19.42 17.71 -21.49
CA HIS A 276 -17.98 17.74 -21.24
C HIS A 276 -17.70 17.47 -19.76
N HIS A 277 -17.55 16.21 -19.39
CA HIS A 277 -17.13 15.83 -18.03
C HIS A 277 -15.63 16.12 -17.81
N PRO A 278 -15.20 16.55 -16.59
CA PRO A 278 -15.99 16.76 -15.38
C PRO A 278 -16.60 18.18 -15.26
N TYR A 279 -16.52 19.01 -16.30
CA TYR A 279 -16.97 20.41 -16.26
C TYR A 279 -18.49 20.58 -16.26
N GLN A 280 -19.20 19.56 -16.76
CA GLN A 280 -20.65 19.52 -16.85
C GLN A 280 -21.21 18.23 -16.23
N SER A 281 -22.43 18.32 -15.70
CA SER A 281 -23.22 17.20 -15.16
C SER A 281 -24.60 17.15 -15.78
#